data_AF-A0A9R1TBG6-F1
#
_entry.id   AF-A0A9R1TBG6-F1
#
_cell.length_a   1.000
_cell.length_b   1.000
_cell.length_c   1.000
_cell.angle_alpha   90.00
_cell.angle_beta   90.00
_cell.angle_gamma   90.00
#
_symmetry.space_group_name_H-M   'P 1'
#
loop_
_entity.id
_entity.type
_entity.pdbx_description
1 polymer ?
#
loop_
_entity_poly.entity_id
_entity_poly.type
_entity_poly.pdbx_seq_one_letter_code
_entity_poly.pdbx_strand_id
1 'polypeptide(L)'
;MSQCDLKCHLVSITPTISLINRETQYRAISQMKRARLFRRAKDTRTVINLNAGHQTDVNVHPLEEIEESTKKSRKKRIDLPPEPDRDDYSCEMCKDENPKVLAKKTRAKVDLDSMKEELKQLEDPPETDLEKEISVNRLNYEFYDTPCEELAQNLLGKILVRRLDNGIVLKGRIVETESYLGEIDAASHTFNNRVTPRNIPMYMLPGTIYVYMTYGMYYCFNISSGGKGAAVLLRALEPLENTEEMQNNRLSLLKSKRTKDFRTHELCNGPSKLCTAFRINKDSCKYSLCTWKKMWIEEDPGYPREDIKIIKTSRIGIESVGAEWSKKPLRFYIYGNSSVSKRDKKSEDNLIIDNT
;
A
#
# COMPACT_ATOMS: atom_id res chain seq x y z
N MET A 1 70.45 16.71 -40.88
CA MET A 1 70.37 15.33 -40.37
C MET A 1 69.34 15.34 -39.25
N SER A 2 68.07 15.06 -39.56
CA SER A 2 67.43 13.72 -39.45
C SER A 2 66.73 13.62 -38.10
N GLN A 3 65.45 13.30 -37.92
CA GLN A 3 64.35 12.91 -38.79
C GLN A 3 63.07 13.15 -37.97
N CYS A 4 62.09 13.85 -38.54
CA CYS A 4 60.70 13.78 -38.09
C CYS A 4 60.10 12.50 -38.67
N ASP A 5 59.50 11.65 -37.85
CA ASP A 5 58.62 10.57 -38.33
C ASP A 5 57.23 10.71 -37.72
N LEU A 6 56.27 10.95 -38.62
CA LEU A 6 54.84 10.77 -38.44
C LEU A 6 54.54 9.28 -38.23
N LYS A 7 53.67 8.95 -37.25
CA LYS A 7 52.71 7.86 -37.39
C LYS A 7 51.33 8.25 -36.88
N CYS A 8 50.35 7.93 -37.70
CA CYS A 8 48.95 8.34 -37.68
C CYS A 8 48.09 7.61 -36.64
N HIS A 9 47.00 8.33 -36.28
CA HIS A 9 45.63 7.85 -36.00
C HIS A 9 45.39 6.63 -35.10
N LEU A 10 44.80 6.89 -33.93
CA LEU A 10 43.49 6.31 -33.61
C LEU A 10 42.80 7.17 -32.53
N VAL A 11 41.69 7.79 -32.94
CA VAL A 11 40.72 8.45 -32.07
C VAL A 11 39.99 7.36 -31.29
N SER A 12 40.18 7.26 -29.97
CA SER A 12 39.27 6.50 -29.10
C SER A 12 38.26 7.46 -28.48
N ILE A 13 37.14 7.64 -29.18
CA ILE A 13 35.89 8.12 -28.60
C ILE A 13 35.54 7.19 -27.44
N THR A 14 35.59 7.67 -26.21
CA THR A 14 34.99 7.01 -25.06
C THR A 14 33.48 6.89 -25.31
N PRO A 15 32.86 5.70 -25.26
CA PRO A 15 31.42 5.59 -25.44
C PRO A 15 30.71 6.02 -24.15
N THR A 16 30.27 7.29 -24.12
CA THR A 16 29.30 7.84 -23.18
C THR A 16 27.89 7.30 -23.47
N ILE A 17 27.72 5.98 -23.57
CA ILE A 17 26.41 5.35 -23.84
C ILE A 17 26.38 3.99 -23.13
N SER A 18 25.85 3.93 -21.89
CA SER A 18 25.18 2.71 -21.39
C SER A 18 24.36 2.87 -20.10
N LEU A 19 24.48 3.98 -19.36
CA LEU A 19 23.70 4.17 -18.11
C LEU A 19 22.21 4.49 -18.34
N ILE A 20 21.84 5.02 -19.52
CA ILE A 20 20.45 5.35 -19.87
C ILE A 20 19.62 4.09 -20.24
N ASN A 21 20.28 2.97 -20.56
CA ASN A 21 19.58 1.78 -21.06
C ASN A 21 19.14 0.80 -19.96
N ARG A 22 19.79 0.80 -18.78
CA ARG A 22 19.42 -0.09 -17.67
C ARG A 22 18.14 0.34 -16.96
N GLU A 23 17.91 1.64 -16.74
CA GLU A 23 16.66 2.11 -16.13
C GLU A 23 15.44 1.81 -17.01
N THR A 24 15.59 1.92 -18.32
CA THR A 24 14.52 1.65 -19.28
C THR A 24 14.17 0.16 -19.30
N GLN A 25 15.17 -0.73 -19.16
CA GLN A 25 14.97 -2.16 -19.00
C GLN A 25 14.28 -2.51 -17.66
N TYR A 26 14.69 -1.92 -16.54
CA TYR A 26 14.05 -2.16 -15.25
C TYR A 26 12.59 -1.66 -15.21
N ARG A 27 12.30 -0.50 -15.84
CA ARG A 27 10.93 0.01 -16.00
C ARG A 27 10.09 -0.92 -16.89
N ALA A 28 10.66 -1.45 -17.97
CA ALA A 28 9.98 -2.40 -18.86
C ALA A 28 9.68 -3.73 -18.14
N ILE A 29 10.63 -4.27 -17.38
CA ILE A 29 10.45 -5.50 -16.59
C ILE A 29 9.39 -5.31 -15.49
N SER A 30 9.38 -4.16 -14.81
CA SER A 30 8.36 -3.82 -13.81
C SER A 30 6.96 -3.65 -14.43
N GLN A 31 6.85 -3.04 -15.61
CA GLN A 31 5.59 -2.96 -16.36
C GLN A 31 5.11 -4.33 -16.86
N MET A 32 6.02 -5.22 -17.29
CA MET A 32 5.68 -6.59 -17.69
C MET A 32 5.24 -7.46 -16.51
N LYS A 33 5.88 -7.32 -15.33
CA LYS A 33 5.43 -7.95 -14.07
C LYS A 33 4.03 -7.47 -13.68
N ARG A 34 3.72 -6.17 -13.82
CA ARG A 34 2.37 -5.60 -13.61
C ARG A 34 1.32 -6.15 -14.57
N ALA A 35 1.65 -6.31 -15.86
CA ALA A 35 0.72 -6.83 -16.87
C ALA A 35 0.42 -8.33 -16.66
N ARG A 36 1.39 -9.12 -16.18
CA ARG A 36 1.20 -10.55 -15.86
C ARG A 36 0.32 -10.76 -14.62
N LEU A 37 0.48 -9.96 -13.56
CA LEU A 37 -0.43 -10.01 -12.41
C LEU A 37 -1.88 -9.64 -12.79
N PHE A 38 -2.06 -8.65 -13.68
CA PHE A 38 -3.39 -8.25 -14.14
C PHE A 38 -4.09 -9.31 -15.01
N ARG A 39 -3.33 -10.12 -15.78
CA ARG A 39 -3.90 -11.27 -16.53
C ARG A 39 -4.27 -12.42 -15.60
N ARG A 40 -3.43 -12.71 -14.59
CA ARG A 40 -3.68 -13.76 -13.60
C ARG A 40 -4.89 -13.49 -12.69
N ALA A 41 -5.22 -12.21 -12.47
CA ALA A 41 -6.43 -11.79 -11.76
C ALA A 41 -7.71 -11.83 -12.62
N LYS A 42 -7.59 -11.90 -13.95
CA LYS A 42 -8.74 -12.13 -14.86
C LYS A 42 -9.07 -13.62 -14.98
N ASP A 43 -8.07 -14.49 -14.95
CA ASP A 43 -8.26 -15.94 -15.11
C ASP A 43 -8.77 -16.65 -13.85
N THR A 44 -8.73 -15.98 -12.69
CA THR A 44 -9.33 -16.46 -11.43
C THR A 44 -10.79 -16.04 -11.26
N ARG A 45 -11.41 -15.44 -12.28
CA ARG A 45 -12.80 -14.97 -12.26
C ARG A 45 -13.68 -15.73 -13.25
N THR A 46 -13.56 -17.05 -13.27
CA THR A 46 -14.53 -17.93 -13.91
C THR A 46 -14.69 -19.19 -13.07
N VAL A 47 -15.61 -19.13 -12.10
CA VAL A 47 -16.58 -20.14 -11.64
C VAL A 47 -17.01 -19.73 -10.22
N ILE A 48 -18.16 -19.04 -10.13
CA ILE A 48 -19.27 -19.26 -9.18
C ILE A 48 -20.47 -18.44 -9.72
N ASN A 49 -21.43 -19.21 -10.23
CA ASN A 49 -22.84 -18.99 -10.54
C ASN A 49 -23.41 -17.59 -10.91
N LEU A 50 -23.83 -17.56 -12.18
CA LEU A 50 -25.17 -17.17 -12.66
C LEU A 50 -26.26 -17.10 -11.57
N ASN A 51 -26.76 -15.90 -11.29
CA ASN A 51 -28.18 -15.56 -11.41
C ASN A 51 -28.42 -14.09 -11.06
N ALA A 52 -29.03 -13.37 -12.00
CA ALA A 52 -29.96 -12.23 -11.86
C ALA A 52 -29.66 -11.12 -12.88
N GLY A 53 -30.65 -10.88 -13.74
CA GLY A 53 -30.63 -9.94 -14.86
C GLY A 53 -30.68 -8.47 -14.45
N HIS A 54 -30.44 -7.62 -15.44
CA HIS A 54 -30.36 -6.17 -15.35
C HIS A 54 -31.66 -5.51 -15.88
N GLN A 55 -32.05 -4.41 -15.21
CA GLN A 55 -32.76 -3.21 -15.73
C GLN A 55 -34.26 -3.34 -16.10
N THR A 56 -35.15 -2.37 -15.87
CA THR A 56 -35.10 -0.96 -15.40
C THR A 56 -36.52 -0.44 -15.10
N ASP A 57 -36.61 0.60 -14.24
CA ASP A 57 -37.66 1.64 -14.05
C ASP A 57 -39.07 1.16 -13.61
N VAL A 58 -39.84 1.79 -12.71
CA VAL A 58 -40.25 3.21 -12.57
C VAL A 58 -40.72 3.50 -11.11
N ASN A 59 -40.64 4.75 -10.67
CA ASN A 59 -41.33 5.32 -9.49
C ASN A 59 -42.87 5.20 -9.56
N VAL A 60 -43.57 5.10 -8.41
CA VAL A 60 -44.67 5.97 -7.89
C VAL A 60 -45.35 5.31 -6.67
N HIS A 61 -45.82 6.16 -5.75
CA HIS A 61 -46.39 5.99 -4.40
C HIS A 61 -47.80 5.29 -4.31
N PRO A 62 -48.40 5.10 -3.10
CA PRO A 62 -49.18 3.92 -2.68
C PRO A 62 -50.72 4.11 -2.70
N LEU A 63 -51.48 3.03 -2.52
CA LEU A 63 -52.67 2.90 -1.61
C LEU A 63 -53.57 1.68 -1.98
N GLU A 64 -54.07 1.05 -0.90
CA GLU A 64 -55.41 0.47 -0.67
C GLU A 64 -55.94 -0.81 -1.36
N GLU A 65 -56.82 -1.44 -0.57
CA GLU A 65 -57.49 -2.74 -0.64
C GLU A 65 -58.50 -2.85 -1.81
N ILE A 66 -58.84 -4.09 -2.21
CA ILE A 66 -60.22 -4.65 -2.35
C ILE A 66 -60.21 -5.99 -3.12
N GLU A 67 -60.77 -7.00 -2.44
CA GLU A 67 -61.59 -8.17 -2.82
C GLU A 67 -61.55 -8.87 -4.21
N GLU A 68 -61.28 -10.19 -4.13
CA GLU A 68 -62.09 -11.34 -4.60
C GLU A 68 -62.57 -11.47 -6.07
N SER A 69 -62.10 -12.52 -6.78
CA SER A 69 -62.94 -13.68 -7.17
C SER A 69 -62.27 -14.70 -8.13
N THR A 70 -62.16 -15.93 -7.61
CA THR A 70 -62.39 -17.25 -8.27
C THR A 70 -61.76 -17.62 -9.63
N LYS A 71 -60.95 -18.71 -9.65
CA LYS A 71 -61.41 -20.07 -10.03
C LYS A 71 -60.27 -21.12 -10.06
N LYS A 72 -60.45 -22.15 -9.21
CA LYS A 72 -60.18 -23.59 -9.37
C LYS A 72 -58.85 -24.05 -10.01
N SER A 73 -58.06 -24.79 -9.23
CA SER A 73 -57.72 -26.19 -9.56
C SER A 73 -57.06 -26.91 -8.38
N ARG A 74 -57.29 -28.23 -8.32
CA ARG A 74 -57.18 -29.12 -7.16
C ARG A 74 -55.74 -29.56 -6.89
N LYS A 75 -55.41 -29.71 -5.59
CA LYS A 75 -54.26 -30.48 -5.08
C LYS A 75 -54.36 -31.96 -5.49
N LYS A 76 -53.21 -32.58 -5.79
CA LYS A 76 -52.81 -33.87 -5.20
C LYS A 76 -51.31 -34.11 -5.37
N ARG A 77 -50.66 -34.38 -4.24
CA ARG A 77 -49.28 -34.86 -4.02
C ARG A 77 -49.29 -36.40 -4.09
N ILE A 78 -48.14 -37.05 -4.33
CA ILE A 78 -47.70 -38.44 -3.98
C ILE A 78 -46.56 -38.78 -4.99
N ASP A 79 -45.27 -38.63 -4.64
CA ASP A 79 -44.32 -39.55 -3.95
C ASP A 79 -43.38 -40.25 -4.96
N LEU A 80 -42.06 -40.07 -4.79
CA LEU A 80 -41.01 -40.62 -5.65
C LEU A 80 -40.65 -42.06 -5.24
N PRO A 81 -40.35 -42.96 -6.22
CA PRO A 81 -39.73 -44.26 -5.93
C PRO A 81 -38.20 -44.15 -5.81
N PRO A 82 -37.54 -45.09 -5.09
CA PRO A 82 -36.11 -45.04 -4.83
C PRO A 82 -35.29 -45.66 -5.98
N GLU A 83 -34.03 -45.23 -6.11
CA GLU A 83 -33.09 -45.72 -7.13
C GLU A 83 -32.59 -47.14 -6.86
N PRO A 84 -32.31 -47.95 -7.91
CA PRO A 84 -31.65 -49.23 -7.76
C PRO A 84 -30.13 -49.16 -8.00
N ASP A 85 -29.40 -49.89 -7.18
CA ASP A 85 -27.95 -50.14 -7.28
C ASP A 85 -27.65 -51.37 -8.18
N ARG A 86 -26.55 -51.23 -8.94
CA ARG A 86 -25.58 -52.20 -9.55
C ARG A 86 -26.05 -53.56 -10.10
N ASP A 87 -25.63 -53.89 -11.33
CA ASP A 87 -24.64 -54.95 -11.62
C ASP A 87 -24.37 -55.14 -13.13
N ASP A 88 -23.31 -55.91 -13.38
CA ASP A 88 -22.42 -56.12 -14.53
C ASP A 88 -23.03 -56.72 -15.83
N TYR A 89 -22.19 -56.86 -16.88
CA TYR A 89 -22.28 -57.71 -18.10
C TYR A 89 -22.48 -57.08 -19.50
N SER A 90 -21.33 -56.86 -20.15
CA SER A 90 -20.91 -57.29 -21.51
C SER A 90 -21.79 -57.13 -22.77
N CYS A 91 -21.26 -56.31 -23.69
CA CYS A 91 -20.98 -56.56 -25.13
C CYS A 91 -21.99 -57.33 -25.99
N GLU A 92 -22.52 -56.68 -27.06
CA GLU A 92 -22.25 -57.09 -28.45
C GLU A 92 -22.90 -56.18 -29.53
N MET A 93 -22.10 -55.84 -30.56
CA MET A 93 -22.46 -55.55 -31.97
C MET A 93 -23.22 -54.21 -32.25
N CYS A 94 -22.86 -53.30 -33.17
CA CYS A 94 -22.08 -53.34 -34.41
C CYS A 94 -21.61 -51.92 -34.85
N LYS A 95 -20.38 -51.84 -35.37
CA LYS A 95 -19.93 -51.20 -36.64
C LYS A 95 -19.85 -49.66 -36.81
N ASP A 96 -18.59 -49.26 -37.04
CA ASP A 96 -18.05 -48.33 -38.05
C ASP A 96 -18.56 -46.89 -38.14
N GLU A 97 -17.83 -45.95 -37.52
CA GLU A 97 -17.26 -44.78 -38.22
C GLU A 97 -15.89 -44.39 -37.60
N ASN A 98 -14.94 -44.10 -38.48
CA ASN A 98 -13.50 -43.89 -38.24
C ASN A 98 -13.22 -42.61 -37.39
N PRO A 99 -12.60 -42.69 -36.20
CA PRO A 99 -12.30 -41.49 -35.42
C PRO A 99 -11.02 -40.81 -35.93
N LYS A 100 -11.16 -39.57 -36.44
CA LYS A 100 -10.02 -38.66 -36.64
C LYS A 100 -9.26 -38.54 -35.33
N VAL A 101 -8.03 -39.07 -35.31
CA VAL A 101 -7.10 -38.96 -34.19
C VAL A 101 -6.84 -37.48 -33.90
N LEU A 102 -7.48 -36.96 -32.84
CA LEU A 102 -7.16 -35.66 -32.29
C LEU A 102 -5.76 -35.76 -31.69
N ALA A 103 -4.76 -35.27 -32.43
CA ALA A 103 -3.37 -35.26 -31.97
C ALA A 103 -3.32 -34.62 -30.56
N LYS A 104 -2.92 -35.41 -29.57
CA LYS A 104 -2.69 -34.93 -28.19
C LYS A 104 -1.70 -33.77 -28.27
N LYS A 105 -2.17 -32.54 -28.01
CA LYS A 105 -1.27 -31.40 -27.77
C LYS A 105 -0.34 -31.79 -26.63
N THR A 106 0.93 -31.97 -26.93
CA THR A 106 1.97 -32.20 -25.93
C THR A 106 1.95 -31.02 -24.96
N ARG A 107 1.74 -31.30 -23.67
CA ARG A 107 1.92 -30.29 -22.63
C ARG A 107 3.37 -29.82 -22.72
N ALA A 108 3.59 -28.53 -22.92
CA ALA A 108 4.93 -27.97 -22.92
C ALA A 108 5.62 -28.35 -21.60
N LYS A 109 6.71 -29.11 -21.70
CA LYS A 109 7.58 -29.38 -20.55
C LYS A 109 8.23 -28.05 -20.20
N VAL A 110 7.81 -27.48 -19.07
CA VAL A 110 8.43 -26.28 -18.54
C VAL A 110 9.80 -26.69 -18.00
N ASP A 111 10.86 -26.14 -18.58
CA ASP A 111 12.23 -26.35 -18.11
C ASP A 111 12.40 -25.64 -16.77
N LEU A 112 12.48 -26.44 -15.72
CA LEU A 112 12.52 -26.00 -14.33
C LEU A 112 13.81 -25.23 -14.02
N ASP A 113 14.90 -25.53 -14.72
CA ASP A 113 16.19 -24.89 -14.50
C ASP A 113 16.27 -23.54 -15.22
N SER A 114 15.70 -23.44 -16.42
CA SER A 114 15.49 -22.15 -17.10
C SER A 114 14.61 -21.20 -16.28
N MET A 115 13.54 -21.70 -15.65
CA MET A 115 12.73 -20.89 -14.73
C MET A 115 13.49 -20.45 -13.48
N LYS A 116 14.32 -21.31 -12.90
CA LYS A 116 15.14 -20.97 -11.74
C LYS A 116 16.16 -19.89 -12.09
N GLU A 117 16.79 -19.97 -13.27
CA GLU A 117 17.73 -18.92 -13.67
C GLU A 117 17.04 -17.61 -14.04
N GLU A 118 15.86 -17.65 -14.67
CA GLU A 118 15.03 -16.45 -14.81
C GLU A 118 14.66 -15.85 -13.46
N LEU A 119 14.34 -16.67 -12.45
CA LEU A 119 14.04 -16.21 -11.09
C LEU A 119 15.27 -15.62 -10.40
N LYS A 120 16.45 -16.21 -10.59
CA LYS A 120 17.72 -15.73 -10.03
C LYS A 120 18.14 -14.38 -10.63
N GLN A 121 17.84 -14.15 -11.92
CA GLN A 121 18.02 -12.83 -12.55
C GLN A 121 17.00 -11.78 -12.06
N LEU A 122 15.94 -12.22 -11.37
CA LEU A 122 14.93 -11.36 -10.75
C LEU A 122 15.16 -11.16 -9.24
N GLU A 123 16.11 -11.87 -8.64
CA GLU A 123 16.50 -11.66 -7.24
C GLU A 123 17.20 -10.31 -7.09
N ASP A 124 16.86 -9.60 -6.02
CA ASP A 124 17.49 -8.32 -5.73
C ASP A 124 18.99 -8.55 -5.44
N PRO A 125 19.88 -7.65 -5.89
CA PRO A 125 21.31 -7.79 -5.62
C PRO A 125 21.55 -7.82 -4.10
N PRO A 126 22.54 -8.62 -3.66
CA PRO A 126 22.83 -8.76 -2.24
C PRO A 126 23.08 -7.40 -1.61
N GLU A 127 22.61 -7.23 -0.37
CA GLU A 127 22.80 -5.97 0.37
C GLU A 127 24.29 -5.71 0.62
N THR A 128 24.71 -4.49 0.32
CA THR A 128 26.06 -4.01 0.63
C THR A 128 26.24 -3.88 2.15
N ASP A 129 27.49 -3.89 2.64
CA ASP A 129 27.74 -3.77 4.09
C ASP A 129 27.20 -2.47 4.68
N LEU A 130 27.31 -1.36 3.93
CA LEU A 130 26.69 -0.08 4.29
C LEU A 130 25.16 -0.19 4.38
N GLU A 131 24.52 -0.93 3.47
CA GLU A 131 23.07 -1.13 3.50
C GLU A 131 22.61 -1.91 4.74
N LYS A 132 23.42 -2.89 5.17
CA LYS A 132 23.17 -3.64 6.40
C LYS A 132 23.37 -2.77 7.63
N GLU A 133 24.46 -2.00 7.67
CA GLU A 133 24.77 -1.10 8.78
C GLU A 133 23.66 -0.06 8.99
N ILE A 134 23.23 0.62 7.92
CA ILE A 134 22.18 1.63 8.01
C ILE A 134 20.79 1.06 8.28
N SER A 135 20.57 -0.24 8.16
CA SER A 135 19.24 -0.85 8.37
C SER A 135 19.20 -1.89 9.48
N VAL A 136 20.23 -1.92 10.32
CA VAL A 136 20.37 -2.89 11.43
C VAL A 136 19.20 -2.85 12.40
N ASN A 137 18.62 -1.66 12.62
CA ASN A 137 17.49 -1.45 13.53
C ASN A 137 16.13 -1.44 12.81
N ARG A 138 16.06 -1.86 11.54
CA ARG A 138 14.83 -1.88 10.77
C ARG A 138 13.78 -2.78 11.42
N LEU A 139 12.56 -2.26 11.54
CA LEU A 139 11.40 -3.01 12.04
C LEU A 139 10.98 -4.09 11.04
N ASN A 140 10.67 -5.28 11.56
CA ASN A 140 10.27 -6.44 10.80
C ASN A 140 8.76 -6.44 10.46
N TYR A 141 8.31 -7.45 9.74
CA TYR A 141 6.91 -7.59 9.32
C TYR A 141 5.96 -7.68 10.52
N GLU A 142 6.35 -8.41 11.56
CA GLU A 142 5.55 -8.69 12.76
C GLU A 142 5.16 -7.39 13.49
N PHE A 143 6.01 -6.37 13.45
CA PHE A 143 5.68 -5.04 13.98
C PHE A 143 4.46 -4.42 13.28
N TYR A 144 4.40 -4.53 11.95
CA TYR A 144 3.34 -3.92 11.15
C TYR A 144 2.05 -4.74 11.13
N ASP A 145 2.15 -6.06 11.28
CA ASP A 145 1.00 -6.99 11.32
C ASP A 145 0.31 -6.99 12.69
N THR A 146 -0.03 -5.79 13.14
CA THR A 146 -0.74 -5.52 14.40
C THR A 146 -2.01 -4.71 14.11
N PRO A 147 -3.02 -4.75 14.99
CA PRO A 147 -4.24 -3.96 14.81
C PRO A 147 -3.94 -2.46 14.60
N CYS A 148 -4.73 -1.80 13.75
CA CYS A 148 -4.44 -0.43 13.28
C CYS A 148 -4.23 0.61 14.39
N GLU A 149 -4.99 0.54 15.49
CA GLU A 149 -4.86 1.46 16.64
C GLU A 149 -3.60 1.18 17.45
N GLU A 150 -3.23 -0.09 17.56
CA GLU A 150 -2.02 -0.51 18.24
C GLU A 150 -0.79 -0.11 17.44
N LEU A 151 -0.78 -0.38 16.12
CA LEU A 151 0.28 0.05 15.22
C LEU A 151 0.50 1.58 15.29
N ALA A 152 -0.58 2.36 15.29
CA ALA A 152 -0.47 3.82 15.33
C ALA A 152 0.19 4.33 16.62
N GLN A 153 -0.08 3.69 17.76
CA GLN A 153 0.55 4.00 19.04
C GLN A 153 2.00 3.49 19.08
N ASN A 154 2.27 2.28 18.59
CA ASN A 154 3.59 1.66 18.59
C ASN A 154 4.57 2.36 17.64
N LEU A 155 4.06 3.04 16.59
CA LEU A 155 4.86 3.87 15.71
C LEU A 155 5.40 5.14 16.38
N LEU A 156 4.77 5.63 17.45
CA LEU A 156 5.27 6.83 18.14
C LEU A 156 6.62 6.54 18.81
N GLY A 157 7.59 7.42 18.58
CA GLY A 157 8.96 7.26 19.05
C GLY A 157 9.89 6.55 18.08
N LYS A 158 9.37 5.81 17.09
CA LYS A 158 10.19 5.14 16.06
C LYS A 158 10.76 6.15 15.07
N ILE A 159 11.83 5.78 14.36
CA ILE A 159 12.50 6.67 13.40
C ILE A 159 12.10 6.30 11.98
N LEU A 160 11.50 7.24 11.24
CA LEU A 160 11.36 7.13 9.80
C LEU A 160 12.69 7.48 9.14
N VAL A 161 13.21 6.58 8.30
CA VAL A 161 14.45 6.77 7.57
C VAL A 161 14.19 6.80 6.07
N ARG A 162 14.76 7.79 5.37
CA ARG A 162 14.68 7.92 3.91
C ARG A 162 16.07 8.12 3.32
N ARG A 163 16.51 7.19 2.48
CA ARG A 163 17.74 7.31 1.68
C ARG A 163 17.45 7.89 0.30
N LEU A 164 17.93 9.10 0.05
CA LEU A 164 17.82 9.78 -1.25
C LEU A 164 18.77 9.16 -2.29
N ASP A 165 18.51 9.44 -3.58
CA ASP A 165 19.29 8.86 -4.68
C ASP A 165 20.75 9.36 -4.71
N ASN A 166 21.03 10.52 -4.12
CA ASN A 166 22.37 11.06 -3.93
C ASN A 166 23.10 10.49 -2.69
N GLY A 167 22.49 9.53 -1.98
CA GLY A 167 23.07 8.89 -0.80
C GLY A 167 22.75 9.56 0.54
N ILE A 168 22.17 10.77 0.55
CA ILE A 168 21.78 11.46 1.80
C ILE A 168 20.69 10.66 2.52
N VAL A 169 20.84 10.50 3.84
CA VAL A 169 19.89 9.80 4.71
C VAL A 169 19.15 10.82 5.58
N LEU A 170 17.84 10.92 5.41
CA LEU A 170 16.98 11.77 6.23
C LEU A 170 16.38 10.93 7.36
N LYS A 171 16.44 11.42 8.60
CA LYS A 171 15.81 10.75 9.74
C LYS A 171 14.89 11.69 10.51
N GLY A 172 13.75 11.16 10.93
CA GLY A 172 12.81 11.89 11.78
C GLY A 172 12.02 10.94 12.66
N ARG A 173 11.93 11.28 13.94
CA ARG A 173 11.15 10.52 14.92
C ARG A 173 9.66 10.75 14.68
N ILE A 174 8.87 9.70 14.68
CA ILE A 174 7.43 9.79 14.49
C ILE A 174 6.80 10.29 15.80
N VAL A 175 6.12 11.43 15.74
CA VAL A 175 5.54 12.08 16.94
C VAL A 175 4.02 12.24 16.88
N GLU A 176 3.41 11.99 15.73
CA GLU A 176 1.95 12.06 15.55
C GLU A 176 1.47 11.12 14.44
N THR A 177 0.43 10.34 14.74
CA THR A 177 -0.20 9.36 13.85
C THR A 177 -1.73 9.42 13.94
N GLU A 178 -2.42 8.93 12.91
CA GLU A 178 -3.87 8.69 12.91
C GLU A 178 -4.19 7.29 12.39
N SER A 179 -5.13 6.60 13.04
CA SER A 179 -5.64 5.31 12.59
C SER A 179 -6.87 5.48 11.70
N TYR A 180 -6.92 4.69 10.63
CA TYR A 180 -8.08 4.53 9.77
C TYR A 180 -8.47 3.05 9.75
N LEU A 181 -9.61 2.72 10.38
CA LEU A 181 -9.97 1.34 10.75
C LEU A 181 -10.55 0.50 9.60
N GLY A 182 -10.30 0.89 8.35
CA GLY A 182 -10.70 0.11 7.19
C GLY A 182 -12.18 0.25 6.86
N GLU A 183 -12.83 -0.89 6.65
CA GLU A 183 -14.19 -0.98 6.11
C GLU A 183 -15.28 -0.40 7.01
N ILE A 184 -15.07 -0.36 8.33
CA ILE A 184 -16.03 0.18 9.29
C ILE A 184 -15.95 1.71 9.42
N ASP A 185 -14.81 2.31 9.08
CA ASP A 185 -14.50 3.71 9.40
C ASP A 185 -14.95 4.66 8.30
N ALA A 186 -15.99 5.46 8.57
CA ALA A 186 -16.55 6.40 7.61
C ALA A 186 -15.54 7.47 7.11
N ALA A 187 -14.46 7.71 7.86
CA ALA A 187 -13.39 8.62 7.44
C ALA A 187 -12.32 7.95 6.56
N SER A 188 -12.34 6.62 6.45
CA SER A 188 -11.35 5.86 5.68
C SER A 188 -11.66 5.86 4.18
N HIS A 189 -10.61 5.84 3.36
CA HIS A 189 -10.74 5.62 1.92
C HIS A 189 -11.26 4.22 1.56
N THR A 190 -11.27 3.30 2.51
CA THR A 190 -11.70 1.90 2.36
C THR A 190 -13.05 1.63 3.02
N PHE A 191 -13.73 2.69 3.51
CA PHE A 191 -15.07 2.59 4.09
C PHE A 191 -16.03 1.80 3.21
N ASN A 192 -16.89 0.97 3.81
CA ASN A 192 -17.78 0.04 3.11
C ASN A 192 -17.04 -0.90 2.15
N ASN A 193 -15.83 -1.30 2.54
CA ASN A 193 -14.95 -2.18 1.76
C ASN A 193 -14.72 -1.67 0.32
N ARG A 194 -14.63 -0.34 0.16
CA ARG A 194 -14.43 0.30 -1.14
C ARG A 194 -13.02 0.01 -1.67
N VAL A 195 -12.93 -0.68 -2.80
CA VAL A 195 -11.65 -0.94 -3.49
C VAL A 195 -11.53 -0.08 -4.74
N THR A 196 -10.43 0.67 -4.85
CA THR A 196 -10.09 1.51 -6.00
C THR A 196 -8.61 1.35 -6.35
N PRO A 197 -8.18 1.61 -7.59
CA PRO A 197 -6.74 1.55 -7.96
C PRO A 197 -5.82 2.37 -7.05
N ARG A 198 -6.36 3.44 -6.44
CA ARG A 198 -5.69 4.34 -5.52
C ARG A 198 -5.46 3.71 -4.14
N ASN A 199 -6.46 3.05 -3.55
CA ASN A 199 -6.39 2.56 -2.16
C ASN A 199 -6.01 1.07 -2.03
N ILE A 200 -5.74 0.37 -3.15
CA ILE A 200 -5.17 -0.99 -3.16
C ILE A 200 -4.05 -1.18 -2.11
N PRO A 201 -3.10 -0.24 -1.91
CA PRO A 201 -2.04 -0.44 -0.93
C PRO A 201 -2.53 -0.68 0.50
N MET A 202 -3.71 -0.17 0.89
CA MET A 202 -4.32 -0.42 2.21
C MET A 202 -4.88 -1.85 2.34
N TYR A 203 -5.05 -2.56 1.23
CA TYR A 203 -5.43 -3.98 1.20
C TYR A 203 -4.25 -4.91 0.92
N MET A 204 -3.04 -4.35 0.78
CA MET A 204 -1.82 -5.13 0.64
C MET A 204 -1.28 -5.51 2.04
N LEU A 205 -0.23 -6.34 2.06
CA LEU A 205 0.40 -6.80 3.28
C LEU A 205 0.74 -5.63 4.24
N PRO A 206 0.63 -5.83 5.55
CA PRO A 206 1.07 -4.87 6.56
C PRO A 206 2.50 -4.35 6.29
N GLY A 207 2.73 -3.07 6.56
CA GLY A 207 3.98 -2.38 6.24
C GLY A 207 4.05 -1.88 4.80
N THR A 208 3.02 -2.11 3.97
CA THR A 208 2.94 -1.52 2.62
C THR A 208 2.66 -0.03 2.69
N ILE A 209 3.44 0.74 1.93
CA ILE A 209 3.33 2.19 1.82
C ILE A 209 2.14 2.58 0.95
N TYR A 210 1.24 3.37 1.54
CA TYR A 210 0.15 4.04 0.85
C TYR A 210 0.37 5.55 0.78
N VAL A 211 0.79 6.05 -0.39
CA VAL A 211 0.87 7.48 -0.67
C VAL A 211 -0.25 7.90 -1.61
N TYR A 212 -0.94 8.99 -1.26
CA TYR A 212 -1.96 9.59 -2.12
C TYR A 212 -1.82 11.11 -2.19
N MET A 213 -2.31 11.69 -3.28
CA MET A 213 -2.34 13.13 -3.47
C MET A 213 -3.63 13.74 -2.88
N THR A 214 -3.48 14.86 -2.18
CA THR A 214 -4.56 15.67 -1.61
C THR A 214 -4.45 17.11 -2.10
N TYR A 215 -5.60 17.78 -2.26
CA TYR A 215 -5.71 19.15 -2.79
C TYR A 215 -4.94 19.42 -4.09
N GLY A 216 -4.74 18.39 -4.92
CA GLY A 216 -4.06 18.49 -6.22
C GLY A 216 -2.54 18.74 -6.19
N MET A 217 -1.93 18.97 -5.02
CA MET A 217 -0.51 19.38 -4.94
C MET A 217 0.28 18.73 -3.80
N TYR A 218 -0.40 18.16 -2.81
CA TYR A 218 0.24 17.64 -1.61
C TYR A 218 0.10 16.14 -1.50
N TYR A 219 1.00 15.48 -0.76
CA TYR A 219 0.93 14.05 -0.49
C TYR A 219 0.59 13.78 0.98
N CYS A 220 0.00 12.61 1.23
CA CYS A 220 -0.13 12.01 2.55
C CYS A 220 0.49 10.62 2.51
N PHE A 221 1.24 10.26 3.55
CA PHE A 221 1.96 9.00 3.69
C PHE A 221 1.32 8.14 4.77
N ASN A 222 0.85 6.96 4.38
CA ASN A 222 0.20 6.01 5.27
C ASN A 222 0.88 4.65 5.16
N ILE A 223 0.69 3.81 6.18
CA ILE A 223 1.26 2.47 6.29
C ILE A 223 0.10 1.50 6.50
N SER A 224 -0.01 0.48 5.63
CA SER A 224 -0.96 -0.62 5.81
C SER A 224 -0.71 -1.32 7.13
N SER A 225 -1.75 -1.59 7.90
CA SER A 225 -1.67 -2.29 9.20
C SER A 225 -2.27 -3.69 9.10
N GLY A 226 -2.26 -4.42 10.22
CA GLY A 226 -3.19 -5.53 10.40
C GLY A 226 -4.64 -5.05 10.29
N GLY A 227 -5.49 -5.89 9.70
CA GLY A 227 -6.90 -5.58 9.43
C GLY A 227 -7.17 -5.13 7.99
N LYS A 228 -8.32 -5.53 7.46
CA LYS A 228 -8.64 -5.37 6.04
C LYS A 228 -8.89 -3.91 5.68
N GLY A 229 -8.04 -3.37 4.79
CA GLY A 229 -8.17 -1.99 4.32
C GLY A 229 -7.76 -0.94 5.34
N ALA A 230 -7.15 -1.34 6.47
CA ALA A 230 -6.77 -0.45 7.56
C ALA A 230 -5.36 0.12 7.35
N ALA A 231 -5.14 1.36 7.78
CA ALA A 231 -3.84 2.00 7.65
C ALA A 231 -3.64 3.11 8.67
N VAL A 232 -2.37 3.38 8.99
CA VAL A 232 -1.94 4.47 9.84
C VAL A 232 -1.41 5.61 8.98
N LEU A 233 -1.96 6.81 9.11
CA LEU A 233 -1.41 8.04 8.53
C LEU A 233 -0.31 8.58 9.46
N LEU A 234 0.86 8.90 8.91
CA LEU A 234 1.86 9.68 9.65
C LEU A 234 1.55 11.16 9.43
N ARG A 235 1.48 11.90 10.55
CA ARG A 235 1.13 13.32 10.53
C ARG A 235 2.27 14.23 10.85
N ALA A 236 3.17 13.83 11.74
CA ALA A 236 4.29 14.66 12.09
C ALA A 236 5.52 13.85 12.46
N LEU A 237 6.67 14.43 12.14
CA LEU A 237 7.98 13.94 12.57
C LEU A 237 8.71 15.04 13.32
N GLU A 238 9.49 14.67 14.33
CA GLU A 238 10.56 15.48 14.88
C GLU A 238 11.83 15.23 14.03
N PRO A 239 12.35 16.23 13.30
CA PRO A 239 13.54 16.07 12.47
C PRO A 239 14.80 15.77 13.31
N LEU A 240 15.58 14.77 12.92
CA LEU A 240 16.78 14.35 13.64
C LEU A 240 18.08 14.53 12.84
N GLU A 241 18.14 14.01 11.61
CA GLU A 241 19.35 14.04 10.78
C GLU A 241 19.06 14.71 9.42
N ASN A 242 20.02 15.50 8.92
CA ASN A 242 19.95 16.20 7.63
C ASN A 242 18.76 17.17 7.50
N THR A 243 18.54 17.98 8.54
CA THR A 243 17.46 18.98 8.59
C THR A 243 17.60 20.10 7.55
N GLU A 244 18.83 20.44 7.15
CA GLU A 244 19.10 21.40 6.07
C GLU A 244 18.54 20.90 4.73
N GLU A 245 18.72 19.61 4.41
CA GLU A 245 18.16 19.02 3.20
C GLU A 245 16.63 18.99 3.26
N MET A 246 16.04 18.71 4.43
CA MET A 246 14.58 18.83 4.63
C MET A 246 14.09 20.25 4.38
N GLN A 247 14.83 21.27 4.84
CA GLN A 247 14.54 22.68 4.58
C GLN A 247 14.60 22.99 3.08
N ASN A 248 15.68 22.59 2.40
CA ASN A 248 15.82 22.77 0.95
C ASN A 248 14.67 22.12 0.18
N ASN A 249 14.28 20.90 0.57
CA ASN A 249 13.14 20.21 -0.01
C ASN A 249 11.83 20.98 0.17
N ARG A 250 11.58 21.53 1.36
CA ARG A 250 10.41 22.37 1.66
C ARG A 250 10.39 23.66 0.85
N LEU A 251 11.55 24.30 0.68
CA LEU A 251 11.69 25.55 -0.09
C LEU A 251 11.50 25.35 -1.59
N SER A 252 11.90 24.19 -2.12
CA SER A 252 11.81 23.88 -3.57
C SER A 252 10.39 23.97 -4.15
N LEU A 253 9.35 23.79 -3.33
CA LEU A 253 7.95 23.91 -3.74
C LEU A 253 7.40 25.34 -3.65
N LEU A 254 8.12 26.28 -3.02
CA LEU A 254 7.67 27.65 -2.88
C LEU A 254 8.01 28.44 -4.15
N LYS A 255 6.99 29.04 -4.77
CA LYS A 255 7.17 29.93 -5.93
C LYS A 255 7.85 31.27 -5.57
N SER A 256 7.94 31.60 -4.28
CA SER A 256 8.51 32.86 -3.79
C SER A 256 9.98 32.67 -3.38
N LYS A 257 10.86 33.53 -3.89
CA LYS A 257 12.28 33.64 -3.49
C LYS A 257 12.50 34.17 -2.06
N ARG A 258 11.47 34.25 -1.21
CA ARG A 258 11.67 34.64 0.19
C ARG A 258 12.41 33.51 0.90
N THR A 259 13.58 33.85 1.46
CA THR A 259 14.35 33.08 2.44
C THR A 259 13.53 32.93 3.72
N LYS A 260 12.49 32.10 3.69
CA LYS A 260 11.80 31.70 4.91
C LYS A 260 12.57 30.52 5.49
N ASP A 261 13.46 30.79 6.43
CA ASP A 261 14.03 29.74 7.26
C ASP A 261 12.93 29.21 8.19
N PHE A 262 12.67 27.92 8.09
CA PHE A 262 11.71 27.26 8.97
C PHE A 262 12.41 26.96 10.28
N ARG A 263 11.70 27.09 11.40
CA ARG A 263 12.21 26.49 12.64
C ARG A 263 12.24 24.98 12.46
N THR A 264 13.18 24.28 13.09
CA THR A 264 13.35 22.83 12.92
C THR A 264 12.04 22.06 13.11
N HIS A 265 11.27 22.37 14.15
CA HIS A 265 9.97 21.72 14.41
C HIS A 265 8.89 22.01 13.35
N GLU A 266 9.05 23.02 12.49
CA GLU A 266 8.10 23.36 11.41
C GLU A 266 8.34 22.59 10.11
N LEU A 267 9.49 21.91 9.99
CA LEU A 267 9.86 21.17 8.78
C LEU A 267 8.89 20.03 8.51
N CYS A 268 8.50 19.31 9.56
CA CYS A 268 7.73 18.07 9.48
C CYS A 268 6.45 18.07 10.34
N ASN A 269 5.98 19.20 10.87
CA ASN A 269 4.74 19.30 11.66
C ASN A 269 3.46 19.32 10.82
N GLY A 270 3.27 18.32 9.96
CA GLY A 270 2.06 18.12 9.17
C GLY A 270 2.22 17.02 8.11
N PRO A 271 1.14 16.32 7.73
CA PRO A 271 1.22 15.10 6.92
C PRO A 271 1.82 15.36 5.54
N SER A 272 1.50 16.51 4.95
CA SER A 272 2.07 16.91 3.66
C SER A 272 3.44 17.59 3.79
N LYS A 273 3.69 18.23 4.93
CA LYS A 273 4.98 18.88 5.24
C LYS A 273 6.09 17.84 5.34
N LEU A 274 5.87 16.76 6.11
CA LEU A 274 6.84 15.67 6.21
C LEU A 274 7.05 14.98 4.86
N CYS A 275 6.00 14.80 4.06
CA CYS A 275 6.15 14.19 2.73
C CYS A 275 7.06 15.03 1.83
N THR A 276 6.89 16.35 1.81
CA THR A 276 7.78 17.24 1.07
C THR A 276 9.21 17.19 1.63
N ALA A 277 9.39 17.32 2.95
CA ALA A 277 10.69 17.29 3.60
C ALA A 277 11.48 16.01 3.29
N PHE A 278 10.80 14.86 3.23
CA PHE A 278 11.37 13.54 2.96
C PHE A 278 11.34 13.12 1.47
N ARG A 279 10.95 14.03 0.56
CA ARG A 279 10.73 13.73 -0.88
C ARG A 279 9.86 12.48 -1.11
N ILE A 280 8.83 12.29 -0.29
CA ILE A 280 7.82 11.24 -0.45
C ILE A 280 6.77 11.72 -1.45
N ASN A 281 6.55 10.92 -2.47
CA ASN A 281 5.61 11.21 -3.54
C ASN A 281 4.91 9.93 -4.01
N LYS A 282 4.09 10.01 -5.08
CA LYS A 282 3.37 8.86 -5.63
C LYS A 282 4.27 7.67 -6.01
N ASP A 283 5.54 7.91 -6.35
CA ASP A 283 6.49 6.88 -6.75
C ASP A 283 7.04 6.11 -5.54
N SER A 284 6.77 6.57 -4.33
CA SER A 284 7.06 5.83 -3.08
C SER A 284 5.95 4.84 -2.71
N CYS A 285 4.82 4.84 -3.43
CA CYS A 285 3.64 4.03 -3.12
C CYS A 285 3.84 2.55 -3.51
N LYS A 286 3.20 1.62 -2.77
CA LYS A 286 3.20 0.15 -2.98
C LYS A 286 4.50 -0.59 -2.62
N TYR A 287 5.51 0.12 -2.10
CA TYR A 287 6.70 -0.53 -1.55
C TYR A 287 6.46 -0.99 -0.11
N SER A 288 7.18 -2.01 0.34
CA SER A 288 7.14 -2.49 1.72
C SER A 288 8.24 -1.83 2.55
N LEU A 289 7.89 -1.31 3.73
CA LEU A 289 8.88 -0.75 4.67
C LEU A 289 9.85 -1.80 5.22
N CYS A 290 9.50 -3.09 5.17
CA CYS A 290 10.36 -4.17 5.64
C CYS A 290 11.54 -4.42 4.69
N THR A 291 11.36 -4.20 3.39
CA THR A 291 12.33 -4.62 2.35
C THR A 291 12.84 -3.48 1.48
N TRP A 292 12.16 -2.33 1.45
CA TRP A 292 12.54 -1.26 0.54
C TRP A 292 13.79 -0.50 1.01
N LYS A 293 14.88 -0.63 0.25
CA LYS A 293 16.19 -0.02 0.54
C LYS A 293 16.20 1.52 0.60
N LYS A 294 15.14 2.17 0.12
CA LYS A 294 15.03 3.62 0.00
C LYS A 294 14.29 4.25 1.19
N MET A 295 13.47 3.49 1.91
CA MET A 295 12.74 4.00 3.06
C MET A 295 12.30 2.86 3.97
N TRP A 296 12.54 3.00 5.27
CA TRP A 296 12.18 2.02 6.30
C TRP A 296 11.93 2.74 7.62
N ILE A 297 11.49 2.00 8.64
CA ILE A 297 11.33 2.50 10.01
C ILE A 297 12.26 1.71 10.92
N GLU A 298 12.91 2.41 11.85
CA GLU A 298 13.83 1.85 12.82
C GLU A 298 13.31 1.98 14.25
N GLU A 299 13.78 1.07 15.10
CA GLU A 299 13.72 1.24 16.54
C GLU A 299 14.60 2.43 17.00
N ASP A 300 14.18 3.12 18.06
CA ASP A 300 14.98 4.19 18.70
C ASP A 300 15.36 3.73 20.12
N PRO A 301 16.51 3.07 20.32
CA PRO A 301 16.92 2.60 21.64
C PRO A 301 17.06 3.71 22.69
N GLY A 302 17.26 4.96 22.26
CA GLY A 302 17.35 6.12 23.15
C GLY A 302 16.00 6.75 23.49
N TYR A 303 14.90 6.22 22.96
CA TYR A 303 13.56 6.75 23.14
C TYR A 303 12.54 5.60 23.36
N PRO A 304 12.68 4.86 24.48
CA PRO A 304 11.91 3.65 24.72
C PRO A 304 10.43 3.96 24.92
N ARG A 305 9.56 3.01 24.55
CA ARG A 305 8.11 3.22 24.50
C ARG A 305 7.52 3.57 25.86
N GLU A 306 8.10 3.06 26.93
CA GLU A 306 7.68 3.21 28.32
C GLU A 306 7.75 4.68 28.78
N ASP A 307 8.67 5.45 28.23
CA ASP A 307 8.86 6.88 28.56
C ASP A 307 7.89 7.79 27.78
N ILE A 308 7.18 7.25 26.79
CA ILE A 308 6.31 8.01 25.89
C ILE A 308 4.90 8.14 26.49
N LYS A 309 4.58 9.36 26.93
CA LYS A 309 3.21 9.76 27.27
C LYS A 309 2.44 10.06 25.99
N ILE A 310 1.44 9.22 25.66
CA ILE A 310 0.61 9.37 24.46
C ILE A 310 -0.68 10.13 24.80
N ILE A 311 -1.00 11.13 23.98
CA ILE A 311 -2.32 11.75 23.95
C ILE A 311 -3.21 11.09 22.91
N LYS A 312 -4.44 10.76 23.29
CA LYS A 312 -5.51 10.25 22.42
C LYS A 312 -6.55 11.34 22.18
N THR A 313 -6.91 11.60 20.92
CA THR A 313 -7.89 12.64 20.57
C THR A 313 -8.52 12.39 19.18
N SER A 314 -9.50 13.21 18.82
CA SER A 314 -10.10 13.23 17.48
C SER A 314 -9.08 13.54 16.38
N ARG A 315 -9.32 12.92 15.22
CA ARG A 315 -8.56 13.14 13.99
C ARG A 315 -8.83 14.52 13.39
N ILE A 316 -7.92 14.99 12.54
CA ILE A 316 -7.96 16.34 11.96
C ILE A 316 -8.48 16.30 10.53
N GLY A 317 -9.43 17.19 10.21
CA GLY A 317 -9.88 17.40 8.83
C GLY A 317 -10.89 16.36 8.35
N ILE A 318 -11.62 15.74 9.30
CA ILE A 318 -12.66 14.74 9.03
C ILE A 318 -14.02 15.17 9.59
N GLU A 319 -14.23 16.46 9.86
CA GLU A 319 -15.46 16.98 10.48
C GLU A 319 -16.72 16.70 9.63
N SER A 320 -16.56 16.53 8.32
CA SER A 320 -17.64 16.27 7.37
C SER A 320 -18.20 14.84 7.37
N VAL A 321 -17.53 13.89 8.03
CA VAL A 321 -17.91 12.45 7.98
C VAL A 321 -19.00 12.06 8.98
N GLY A 322 -19.47 13.02 9.79
CA GLY A 322 -20.49 12.83 10.81
C GLY A 322 -19.93 12.79 12.24
N ALA A 323 -20.81 13.03 13.22
CA ALA A 323 -20.43 13.23 14.63
C ALA A 323 -19.84 11.98 15.29
N GLU A 324 -20.19 10.78 14.82
CA GLU A 324 -19.68 9.53 15.39
C GLU A 324 -18.17 9.38 15.10
N TRP A 325 -17.79 9.30 13.83
CA TRP A 325 -16.42 9.01 13.40
C TRP A 325 -15.46 10.20 13.52
N SER A 326 -15.96 11.43 13.51
CA SER A 326 -15.16 12.63 13.73
C SER A 326 -14.69 12.80 15.18
N LYS A 327 -15.47 12.30 16.15
CA LYS A 327 -15.15 12.42 17.59
C LYS A 327 -14.39 11.22 18.16
N LYS A 328 -14.28 10.10 17.44
CA LYS A 328 -13.54 8.92 17.92
C LYS A 328 -12.06 9.27 18.15
N PRO A 329 -11.45 8.81 19.27
CA PRO A 329 -10.09 9.17 19.67
C PRO A 329 -9.02 8.37 18.91
N LEU A 330 -9.01 8.49 17.57
CA LEU A 330 -8.17 7.71 16.65
C LEU A 330 -6.93 8.50 16.17
N ARG A 331 -6.58 9.59 16.85
CA ARG A 331 -5.33 10.34 16.66
C ARG A 331 -4.46 10.23 17.90
N PHE A 332 -3.18 9.96 17.69
CA PHE A 332 -2.20 9.73 18.73
C PHE A 332 -1.01 10.66 18.55
N TYR A 333 -0.52 11.27 19.62
CA TYR A 333 0.73 12.03 19.57
C TYR A 333 1.48 12.03 20.91
N ILE A 334 2.77 12.33 20.84
CA ILE A 334 3.65 12.43 22.01
C ILE A 334 3.38 13.73 22.77
N TYR A 335 2.98 13.61 24.04
CA TYR A 335 2.72 14.75 24.91
C TYR A 335 3.94 15.69 24.99
N GLY A 336 3.71 16.99 24.88
CA GLY A 336 4.74 18.02 25.04
C GLY A 336 5.71 18.18 23.85
N ASN A 337 5.68 17.31 22.84
CA ASN A 337 6.60 17.42 21.70
C ASN A 337 6.22 18.62 20.79
N SER A 338 7.19 19.49 20.51
CA SER A 338 6.98 20.72 19.73
C SER A 338 6.70 20.50 18.25
N SER A 339 7.03 19.31 17.73
CA SER A 339 6.86 18.96 16.31
C SER A 339 5.47 18.41 15.99
N VAL A 340 4.61 18.19 17.00
CA VAL A 340 3.20 17.81 16.79
C VAL A 340 2.47 18.87 15.98
N SER A 341 1.71 18.46 14.97
CA SER A 341 1.07 19.38 14.02
C SER A 341 -0.04 20.24 14.64
N LYS A 342 -0.84 19.66 15.55
CA LYS A 342 -1.90 20.36 16.27
C LYS A 342 -2.12 19.73 17.65
N ARG A 343 -1.76 20.45 18.71
CA ARG A 343 -2.00 20.02 20.09
C ARG A 343 -3.47 20.19 20.48
N ASP A 344 -3.98 19.27 21.30
CA ASP A 344 -5.32 19.33 21.89
C ASP A 344 -5.20 19.50 23.39
N LYS A 345 -5.28 20.76 23.84
CA LYS A 345 -5.12 21.14 25.25
C LYS A 345 -6.08 20.38 26.17
N LYS A 346 -7.32 20.13 25.72
CA LYS A 346 -8.30 19.43 26.55
C LYS A 346 -7.87 17.99 26.83
N SER A 347 -7.42 17.27 25.81
CA SER A 347 -6.91 15.90 26.00
C SER A 347 -5.59 15.89 26.78
N GLU A 348 -4.76 16.91 26.64
CA GLU A 348 -3.53 17.08 27.44
C GLU A 348 -3.81 17.30 28.92
N ASP A 349 -4.77 18.17 29.25
CA ASP A 349 -5.17 18.45 30.62
C ASP A 349 -5.76 17.19 31.28
N ASN A 350 -6.59 16.44 30.55
CA ASN A 350 -7.17 15.18 31.03
C ASN A 350 -6.09 14.13 31.37
N LEU A 351 -5.03 14.01 30.54
CA LEU A 351 -3.94 13.07 30.81
C LEU A 351 -3.19 13.42 32.11
N ILE A 352 -3.05 14.70 32.43
CA ILE A 352 -2.38 15.12 33.68
C ILE A 352 -3.23 14.71 34.88
N ILE A 353 -4.56 14.88 34.80
CA ILE A 353 -5.49 14.54 35.88
C ILE A 353 -5.48 13.03 36.15
N ASP A 354 -5.48 12.19 35.12
CA ASP A 354 -5.48 10.72 35.30
C ASP A 354 -4.17 10.17 35.93
N ASN A 355 -3.10 10.97 35.95
CA ASN A 355 -1.80 10.61 36.52
C ASN A 355 -1.48 11.31 37.86
N THR A 356 -2.41 12.12 38.39
CA THR A 356 -2.29 12.79 39.69
C THR A 356 -3.21 12.11 40.70
#